data_AF-A0A1M4SFN2-F1
#
_entry.id   AF-A0A1M4SFN2-F1
#
_cell.length_a   1.000
_cell.length_b   1.000
_cell.length_c   1.000
_cell.angle_alpha   90.00
_cell.angle_beta   90.00
_cell.angle_gamma   90.00
#
_symmetry.space_group_name_H-M   'P 1'
#
loop_
_entity.id
_entity.type
_entity.pdbx_description
1 polymer ?
#
loop_
_entity_poly.entity_id
_entity_poly.type
_entity_poly.pdbx_seq_one_letter_code
_entity_poly.pdbx_strand_id
1 'polypeptide(L)'
;MVEWRFRLQSIRRLDDPTLKYKSMRQGITALLSTLLLGFVSFSAFAEDATLPEEAAPLVNQIDDALFSKNTELEKAQKVLQEKQQTVANQHTELNRLHQQNKELSAKLNQTKKDLENAYQKMISDPKLDISAYQSTYQNAWSKYKQNQKSLFDMDNQLEEQKGLLKDQETKVSLLKKNIADLQRNKLKARAKRLRIELLKEGVEKVSFTNRCHPSMTIAACEQQTIKLALQKAVKQFQTSLLNSVSESPTAMKHASKASLNIHVLQHQTIQSGFSDASRYQTIVEARLGARPSNAAPCQLLDIDAQYCIIDDQQPIQQEVAWFNLTLRSNLYDDQVIIDDVRYGHTPLTLTLPEGVHQVRIEKTGYIPYQTEVNLKSDSQLRAVLKEEHNQLKTGYAFADALSPSLSGPELVTITPGKFFIGEHASTQVFLDHAFAISSTPITVGLFKAFVTQTNYRSDAELMKTCVAMINNQMTPQSGHYWRNPGFKQSSQSPVVCVSQNDAKAFTDWLSKQTGFKYRLPTEDEWEIAARAGTQTDYWWGDDFATGLANTGWSGSFWANKSTSPVKSFPANPLGLYDVIGNVWEWTSAPQGLLKGGAWSFSPLNAVVYSQLFSEPSTAANYIGFRVVRDIKE
;
A
#
# COMPACT_ATOMS: atom_id res chain seq x y z
N MET A 1 18.29 -48.38 8.65
CA MET A 1 18.80 -49.19 7.53
C MET A 1 17.84 -50.36 7.35
N VAL A 2 16.82 -50.17 6.51
CA VAL A 2 16.63 -50.86 5.20
C VAL A 2 16.27 -52.34 5.44
N GLU A 3 14.98 -52.70 5.52
CA GLU A 3 14.01 -52.95 4.42
C GLU A 3 14.18 -54.35 3.78
N TRP A 4 13.20 -55.28 3.93
CA TRP A 4 12.13 -55.66 2.97
C TRP A 4 12.65 -56.48 1.75
N ARG A 5 11.94 -57.37 1.03
CA ARG A 5 10.51 -57.62 0.82
C ARG A 5 10.27 -59.00 0.17
N PHE A 6 9.02 -59.43 0.33
CA PHE A 6 8.35 -60.61 -0.22
C PHE A 6 8.32 -60.73 -1.75
N ARG A 7 8.21 -61.99 -2.19
CA ARG A 7 7.92 -62.46 -3.55
C ARG A 7 6.41 -62.65 -3.80
N LEU A 8 6.01 -62.25 -5.00
CA LEU A 8 5.07 -62.89 -5.94
C LEU A 8 3.56 -62.93 -5.62
N GLN A 9 2.82 -62.10 -6.36
CA GLN A 9 1.52 -62.46 -6.95
C GLN A 9 1.73 -63.27 -8.24
N SER A 10 0.83 -64.20 -8.53
CA SER A 10 0.00 -64.21 -9.75
C SER A 10 -0.69 -65.56 -9.95
N ILE A 11 -1.97 -65.54 -10.39
CA ILE A 11 -2.49 -66.17 -11.64
C ILE A 11 -4.01 -66.50 -11.56
N ARG A 12 -4.76 -65.83 -12.47
CA ARG A 12 -5.87 -66.25 -13.38
C ARG A 12 -7.23 -66.72 -12.82
N ARG A 13 -8.34 -66.11 -13.29
CA ARG A 13 -9.27 -66.49 -14.41
C ARG A 13 -9.91 -67.87 -14.19
N LEU A 14 -11.15 -68.16 -14.51
CA LEU A 14 -12.35 -67.56 -15.13
C LEU A 14 -13.43 -68.64 -14.86
N ASP A 15 -14.70 -68.27 -14.74
CA ASP A 15 -15.83 -68.91 -15.43
C ASP A 15 -17.17 -68.67 -14.69
N ASP A 16 -18.10 -68.26 -15.55
CA ASP A 16 -19.51 -67.88 -15.48
C ASP A 16 -20.42 -69.12 -15.14
N PRO A 17 -21.78 -69.11 -15.22
CA PRO A 17 -22.78 -68.05 -15.10
C PRO A 17 -23.98 -68.37 -14.16
N THR A 18 -24.71 -67.30 -13.87
CA THR A 18 -26.15 -67.13 -13.60
C THR A 18 -27.13 -68.34 -13.68
N LEU A 19 -28.03 -68.46 -12.70
CA LEU A 19 -29.49 -68.70 -12.86
C LEU A 19 -30.20 -68.42 -11.50
N LYS A 20 -31.06 -67.39 -11.35
CA LYS A 20 -32.48 -67.22 -11.75
C LYS A 20 -33.50 -67.88 -10.79
N TYR A 21 -34.51 -67.06 -10.44
CA TYR A 21 -35.84 -67.32 -9.85
C TYR A 21 -35.94 -67.59 -8.33
N LYS A 22 -37.03 -67.30 -7.60
CA LYS A 22 -38.21 -66.40 -7.63
C LYS A 22 -39.18 -67.05 -6.63
N SER A 23 -39.78 -66.26 -5.72
CA SER A 23 -41.05 -66.51 -5.01
C SER A 23 -41.15 -67.75 -4.10
N MET A 24 -41.99 -67.88 -3.07
CA MET A 24 -42.91 -67.07 -2.26
C MET A 24 -43.67 -68.12 -1.40
N ARG A 25 -44.27 -67.69 -0.28
CA ARG A 25 -45.39 -68.30 0.51
C ARG A 25 -44.99 -69.18 1.71
N GLN A 26 -45.33 -68.71 2.93
CA GLN A 26 -46.55 -69.02 3.75
C GLN A 26 -46.49 -70.45 4.30
N GLY A 27 -46.73 -70.78 5.56
CA GLY A 27 -47.31 -70.13 6.74
C GLY A 27 -47.65 -71.24 7.76
N ILE A 28 -48.41 -70.91 8.82
CA ILE A 28 -49.00 -71.77 9.90
C ILE A 28 -48.12 -71.80 11.18
N THR A 29 -48.33 -70.99 12.23
CA THR A 29 -49.44 -70.78 13.22
C THR A 29 -49.67 -71.90 14.24
N ALA A 30 -49.53 -71.53 15.55
CA ALA A 30 -50.36 -71.89 16.72
C ALA A 30 -49.50 -71.81 18.01
N LEU A 31 -49.93 -71.44 19.22
CA LEU A 31 -51.10 -70.81 19.89
C LEU A 31 -50.59 -70.64 21.38
N LEU A 32 -50.66 -69.50 22.08
CA LEU A 32 -51.79 -68.84 22.78
C LEU A 32 -51.85 -69.12 24.30
N SER A 33 -51.77 -68.07 25.15
CA SER A 33 -52.49 -67.86 26.44
C SER A 33 -51.96 -66.60 27.17
N THR A 34 -52.55 -65.41 27.00
CA THR A 34 -53.63 -64.74 27.79
C THR A 34 -53.23 -64.17 29.17
N LEU A 35 -53.38 -62.85 29.37
CA LEU A 35 -54.44 -62.28 30.24
C LEU A 35 -54.57 -60.74 30.11
N LEU A 36 -55.81 -60.25 30.08
CA LEU A 36 -56.26 -58.85 30.09
C LEU A 36 -56.22 -58.22 31.49
N LEU A 37 -56.08 -56.89 31.57
CA LEU A 37 -57.03 -55.98 32.26
C LEU A 37 -56.64 -54.49 32.06
N GLY A 38 -57.63 -53.66 31.70
CA GLY A 38 -57.82 -52.32 32.26
C GLY A 38 -57.21 -51.11 31.53
N PHE A 39 -57.99 -50.51 30.63
CA PHE A 39 -57.82 -49.16 30.10
C PHE A 39 -58.12 -48.08 31.15
N VAL A 40 -57.26 -47.06 31.27
CA VAL A 40 -57.66 -45.64 31.33
C VAL A 40 -56.62 -44.84 30.54
N SER A 41 -57.06 -44.27 29.42
CA SER A 41 -56.30 -43.33 28.59
C SER A 41 -56.79 -41.90 28.89
N PHE A 42 -55.89 -41.07 29.41
CA PHE A 42 -55.87 -39.61 29.28
C PHE A 42 -54.56 -39.36 28.50
N SER A 43 -54.50 -38.69 27.36
CA SER A 43 -54.92 -37.32 27.04
C SER A 43 -54.91 -37.19 25.50
N ALA A 44 -55.96 -36.65 24.87
CA ALA A 44 -56.16 -35.24 24.53
C ALA A 44 -55.25 -34.71 23.39
N PHE A 45 -55.94 -34.42 22.28
CA PHE A 45 -55.68 -33.46 21.20
C PHE A 45 -54.24 -33.07 20.80
N ALA A 46 -54.00 -33.25 19.50
CA ALA A 46 -52.96 -32.54 18.76
C ALA A 46 -53.17 -31.03 18.91
N GLU A 47 -52.18 -30.37 19.48
CA GLU A 47 -51.93 -28.95 19.34
C GLU A 47 -50.51 -28.81 18.81
N ASP A 48 -50.41 -28.09 17.70
CA ASP A 48 -49.20 -27.82 16.94
C ASP A 48 -48.26 -26.96 17.80
N ALA A 49 -47.50 -27.61 18.68
CA ALA A 49 -46.46 -26.97 19.46
C ALA A 49 -45.13 -27.24 18.77
N THR A 50 -44.73 -26.31 17.89
CA THR A 50 -43.33 -26.07 17.58
C THR A 50 -42.58 -25.91 18.92
N LEU A 51 -41.86 -26.96 19.31
CA LEU A 51 -40.95 -26.94 20.45
C LEU A 51 -39.91 -25.82 20.23
N PRO A 52 -39.69 -24.94 21.21
CA PRO A 52 -38.69 -23.88 21.07
C PRO A 52 -37.29 -24.51 20.99
N GLU A 53 -36.55 -24.02 20.00
CA GLU A 53 -35.11 -24.18 19.78
C GLU A 53 -34.36 -24.41 21.11
N GLU A 54 -33.77 -25.61 21.30
CA GLU A 54 -32.96 -25.91 22.48
C GLU A 54 -31.91 -24.79 22.67
N ALA A 55 -32.05 -24.04 23.76
CA ALA A 55 -31.08 -23.04 24.15
C ALA A 55 -29.69 -23.70 24.22
N ALA A 56 -28.77 -23.26 23.35
CA ALA A 56 -27.41 -23.78 23.34
C ALA A 56 -26.85 -23.83 24.77
N PRO A 57 -26.22 -24.94 25.19
CA PRO A 57 -25.81 -25.12 26.58
C PRO A 57 -24.87 -24.00 27.03
N LEU A 58 -25.13 -23.48 28.23
CA LEU A 58 -24.34 -22.42 28.84
C LEU A 58 -22.87 -22.89 28.99
N VAL A 59 -21.91 -21.99 28.79
CA VAL A 59 -20.46 -22.28 28.86
C VAL A 59 -20.11 -23.06 30.14
N ASN A 60 -20.74 -22.70 31.27
CA ASN A 60 -20.53 -23.36 32.57
C ASN A 60 -20.93 -24.85 32.56
N GLN A 61 -22.03 -25.21 31.89
CA GLN A 61 -22.48 -26.62 31.80
C GLN A 61 -21.48 -27.47 30.99
N ILE A 62 -20.85 -26.88 29.97
CA ILE A 62 -19.82 -27.55 29.18
C ILE A 62 -18.54 -27.74 30.02
N ASP A 63 -18.21 -26.77 30.87
CA ASP A 63 -17.06 -26.87 31.78
C ASP A 63 -17.24 -27.97 32.84
N ASP A 64 -18.44 -28.12 33.41
CA ASP A 64 -18.74 -29.21 34.33
C ASP A 64 -18.64 -30.59 33.64
N ALA A 65 -19.16 -30.70 32.42
CA ALA A 65 -19.06 -31.92 31.62
C ALA A 65 -17.61 -32.25 31.24
N LEU A 66 -16.80 -31.24 30.90
CA LEU A 66 -15.36 -31.40 30.64
C LEU A 66 -14.62 -31.89 31.88
N PHE A 67 -14.91 -31.32 33.05
CA PHE A 67 -14.30 -31.76 34.30
C PHE A 67 -14.60 -33.25 34.57
N SER A 68 -15.88 -33.62 34.52
CA SER A 68 -16.33 -35.01 34.71
C SER A 68 -15.65 -35.99 33.75
N LYS A 69 -15.60 -35.66 32.45
CA LYS A 69 -14.98 -36.52 31.43
C LYS A 69 -13.47 -36.62 31.55
N ASN A 70 -12.78 -35.56 31.97
CA ASN A 70 -11.34 -35.63 32.24
C ASN A 70 -11.04 -36.55 33.42
N THR A 71 -11.86 -36.52 34.49
CA THR A 71 -11.73 -37.47 35.60
C THR A 71 -12.00 -38.92 35.17
N GLU A 72 -12.99 -39.16 34.31
CA GLU A 72 -13.23 -40.49 33.72
C GLU A 72 -12.03 -40.97 32.88
N LEU A 73 -11.43 -40.08 32.08
CA LEU A 73 -10.27 -40.38 31.25
C LEU A 73 -9.06 -40.77 32.10
N GLU A 74 -8.76 -40.01 33.16
CA GLU A 74 -7.66 -40.30 34.07
C GLU A 74 -7.80 -41.70 34.71
N LYS A 75 -9.00 -42.01 35.22
CA LYS A 75 -9.31 -43.34 35.76
C LYS A 75 -9.15 -44.43 34.70
N ALA A 76 -9.66 -44.21 33.48
CA ALA A 76 -9.56 -45.17 32.39
C ALA A 76 -8.11 -45.40 31.92
N GLN A 77 -7.27 -44.36 31.93
CA GLN A 77 -5.85 -44.46 31.60
C GLN A 77 -5.07 -45.27 32.63
N LYS A 78 -5.37 -45.11 33.93
CA LYS A 78 -4.77 -45.93 34.98
C LYS A 78 -5.08 -47.42 34.78
N VAL A 79 -6.35 -47.76 34.52
CA VAL A 79 -6.76 -49.15 34.22
C VAL A 79 -6.11 -49.68 32.95
N LEU A 80 -5.93 -48.83 31.92
CA LEU A 80 -5.23 -49.22 30.70
C LEU A 80 -3.78 -49.61 30.99
N GLN A 81 -3.06 -48.83 31.79
CA GLN A 81 -1.68 -49.14 32.21
C GLN A 81 -1.60 -50.44 32.99
N GLU A 82 -2.52 -50.69 33.92
CA GLU A 82 -2.59 -51.94 34.69
C GLU A 82 -2.82 -53.16 33.79
N LYS A 83 -3.70 -53.05 32.77
CA LYS A 83 -3.94 -54.12 31.78
C LYS A 83 -2.73 -54.34 30.86
N GLN A 84 -2.07 -53.26 30.40
CA GLN A 84 -0.85 -53.36 29.61
C GLN A 84 0.26 -54.10 30.37
N GLN A 85 0.42 -53.81 31.66
CA GLN A 85 1.39 -54.49 32.50
C GLN A 85 1.05 -55.97 32.68
N THR A 86 -0.24 -56.30 32.89
CA THR A 86 -0.70 -57.69 33.00
C THR A 86 -0.37 -58.50 31.74
N VAL A 87 -0.68 -57.96 30.54
CA VAL A 87 -0.37 -58.61 29.27
C VAL A 87 1.14 -58.79 29.08
N ALA A 88 1.95 -57.78 29.43
CA ALA A 88 3.42 -57.87 29.35
C ALA A 88 3.99 -58.96 30.28
N ASN A 89 3.46 -59.06 31.50
CA ASN A 89 3.86 -60.09 32.47
C ASN A 89 3.51 -61.49 31.97
N GLN A 90 2.29 -61.71 31.48
CA GLN A 90 1.85 -62.99 30.92
C GLN A 90 2.64 -63.38 29.67
N HIS A 91 2.95 -62.42 28.80
CA HIS A 91 3.79 -62.67 27.64
C HIS A 91 5.20 -63.15 28.04
N THR A 92 5.75 -62.59 29.11
CA THR A 92 7.05 -63.02 29.67
C THR A 92 6.98 -64.46 30.20
N GLU A 93 5.91 -64.81 30.91
CA GLU A 93 5.69 -66.15 31.44
C GLU A 93 5.47 -67.20 30.32
N LEU A 94 4.71 -66.83 29.29
CA LEU A 94 4.53 -67.68 28.10
C LEU A 94 5.87 -67.99 27.42
N ASN A 95 6.73 -66.98 27.27
CA ASN A 95 8.09 -67.16 26.74
C ASN A 95 8.93 -68.12 27.61
N ARG A 96 8.80 -68.04 28.94
CA ARG A 96 9.45 -68.96 29.89
C ARG A 96 8.96 -70.40 29.69
N LEU A 97 7.65 -70.61 29.58
CA LEU A 97 7.05 -71.93 29.33
C LEU A 97 7.47 -72.52 27.97
N HIS A 98 7.58 -71.68 26.93
CA HIS A 98 8.10 -72.12 25.63
C HIS A 98 9.55 -72.59 25.71
N GLN A 99 10.39 -71.90 26.50
CA GLN A 99 11.76 -72.32 26.73
C GLN A 99 11.83 -73.65 27.50
N GLN A 100 11.05 -73.79 28.58
CA GLN A 100 10.94 -75.06 29.32
C GLN A 100 10.42 -76.20 28.43
N ASN A 101 9.50 -75.91 27.51
CA ASN A 101 8.99 -76.90 26.57
C ASN A 101 10.09 -77.47 25.67
N LYS A 102 11.00 -76.60 25.19
CA LYS A 102 12.14 -77.02 24.36
C LYS A 102 13.06 -77.96 25.14
N GLU A 103 13.37 -77.62 26.39
CA GLU A 103 14.21 -78.44 27.27
C GLU A 103 13.56 -79.79 27.62
N LEU A 104 12.28 -79.77 27.98
CA LEU A 104 11.51 -80.99 28.28
C LEU A 104 11.35 -81.89 27.06
N SER A 105 11.15 -81.31 25.88
CA SER A 105 11.09 -82.05 24.60
C SER A 105 12.44 -82.74 24.32
N ALA A 106 13.56 -82.03 24.48
CA ALA A 106 14.88 -82.60 24.32
C ALA A 106 15.14 -83.75 25.33
N LYS A 107 14.75 -83.57 26.60
CA LYS A 107 14.88 -84.60 27.64
C LYS A 107 13.99 -85.82 27.36
N LEU A 108 12.76 -85.60 26.88
CA LEU A 108 11.84 -86.67 26.48
C LEU A 108 12.43 -87.49 25.32
N ASN A 109 12.95 -86.82 24.28
CA ASN A 109 13.60 -87.50 23.16
C ASN A 109 14.84 -88.30 23.59
N GLN A 110 15.64 -87.75 24.51
CA GLN A 110 16.79 -88.45 25.05
C GLN A 110 16.38 -89.70 25.86
N THR A 111 15.44 -89.55 26.80
CA THR A 111 14.98 -90.67 27.64
C THR A 111 14.25 -91.75 26.81
N LYS A 112 13.58 -91.36 25.72
CA LYS A 112 13.05 -92.30 24.73
C LYS A 112 14.16 -93.13 24.10
N LYS A 113 15.22 -92.48 23.63
CA LYS A 113 16.39 -93.14 23.04
C LYS A 113 17.08 -94.08 24.03
N ASP A 114 17.23 -93.65 25.28
CA ASP A 114 17.82 -94.47 26.36
C ASP A 114 16.97 -95.72 26.64
N LEU A 115 15.64 -95.56 26.69
CA LEU A 115 14.70 -96.66 26.85
C LEU A 115 14.72 -97.64 25.66
N GLU A 116 14.72 -97.14 24.42
CA GLU A 116 14.84 -97.96 23.20
C GLU A 116 16.14 -98.77 23.21
N ASN A 117 17.27 -98.15 23.59
CA ASN A 117 18.54 -98.84 23.74
C ASN A 117 18.52 -99.91 24.84
N ALA A 118 17.84 -99.65 25.97
CA ALA A 118 17.67 -100.62 27.04
C ALA A 118 16.84 -101.83 26.60
N TYR A 119 15.76 -101.61 25.84
CA TYR A 119 14.98 -102.70 25.22
C TYR A 119 15.81 -103.54 24.27
N GLN A 120 16.69 -102.93 23.46
CA GLN A 120 17.59 -103.67 22.57
C GLN A 120 18.59 -104.54 23.36
N LYS A 121 19.13 -104.04 24.47
CA LYS A 121 20.04 -104.82 25.33
C LYS A 121 19.35 -105.98 26.04
N MET A 122 18.07 -105.84 26.38
CA MET A 122 17.27 -106.90 26.99
C MET A 122 17.11 -108.13 26.06
N ILE A 123 17.26 -107.97 24.75
CA ILE A 123 17.29 -109.09 23.78
C ILE A 123 18.52 -109.99 24.04
N SER A 124 19.66 -109.41 24.41
CA SER A 124 20.90 -110.12 24.72
C SER A 124 21.07 -110.51 26.20
N ASP A 125 20.39 -109.82 27.13
CA ASP A 125 20.37 -110.13 28.56
C ASP A 125 18.92 -110.11 29.09
N PRO A 126 18.23 -111.27 29.12
CA PRO A 126 16.84 -111.36 29.55
C PRO A 126 16.60 -111.03 31.04
N LYS A 127 17.64 -110.92 31.86
CA LYS A 127 17.52 -110.60 33.31
C LYS A 127 17.67 -109.10 33.60
N LEU A 128 17.94 -108.27 32.59
CA LEU A 128 18.13 -106.83 32.76
C LEU A 128 16.82 -106.13 33.16
N ASP A 129 16.81 -105.49 34.33
CA ASP A 129 15.67 -104.68 34.79
C ASP A 129 15.64 -103.31 34.06
N ILE A 130 14.62 -103.12 33.23
CA ILE A 130 14.39 -101.88 32.47
C ILE A 130 13.36 -100.95 33.13
N SER A 131 12.80 -101.31 34.29
CA SER A 131 11.76 -100.55 34.98
C SER A 131 12.19 -99.12 35.29
N ALA A 132 13.47 -98.92 35.63
CA ALA A 132 14.05 -97.60 35.86
C ALA A 132 14.01 -96.69 34.61
N TYR A 133 14.27 -97.25 33.42
CA TYR A 133 14.20 -96.50 32.15
C TYR A 133 12.75 -96.19 31.76
N GLN A 134 11.84 -97.15 31.96
CA GLN A 134 10.40 -96.97 31.74
C GLN A 134 9.84 -95.85 32.63
N SER A 135 10.17 -95.87 33.92
CA SER A 135 9.77 -94.84 34.88
C SER A 135 10.35 -93.47 34.52
N THR A 136 11.62 -93.40 34.11
CA THR A 136 12.27 -92.15 33.70
C THR A 136 11.61 -91.54 32.46
N TYR A 137 11.28 -92.35 31.45
CA TYR A 137 10.56 -91.90 30.26
C TYR A 137 9.12 -91.47 30.59
N GLN A 138 8.39 -92.25 31.39
CA GLN A 138 7.02 -91.91 31.82
C GLN A 138 6.99 -90.57 32.57
N ASN A 139 7.96 -90.31 33.45
CA ASN A 139 8.10 -89.04 34.16
C ASN A 139 8.41 -87.88 33.20
N ALA A 140 9.36 -88.06 32.27
CA ALA A 140 9.68 -87.06 31.25
C ALA A 140 8.46 -86.73 30.36
N TRP A 141 7.69 -87.74 29.95
CA TRP A 141 6.47 -87.58 29.16
C TRP A 141 5.38 -86.86 29.95
N SER A 142 5.17 -87.22 31.21
CA SER A 142 4.21 -86.56 32.10
C SER A 142 4.53 -85.07 32.26
N LYS A 143 5.80 -84.72 32.52
CA LYS A 143 6.26 -83.33 32.63
C LYS A 143 6.09 -82.55 31.32
N TYR A 144 6.46 -83.15 30.18
CA TYR A 144 6.26 -82.54 28.87
C TYR A 144 4.77 -82.29 28.57
N LYS A 145 3.91 -83.27 28.82
CA LYS A 145 2.45 -83.16 28.64
C LYS A 145 1.85 -82.11 29.56
N GLN A 146 2.30 -82.03 30.81
CA GLN A 146 1.88 -81.00 31.76
C GLN A 146 2.26 -79.60 31.26
N ASN A 147 3.49 -79.42 30.77
CA ASN A 147 3.93 -78.14 30.21
C ASN A 147 3.16 -77.76 28.92
N GLN A 148 2.84 -78.72 28.06
CA GLN A 148 1.98 -78.50 26.88
C GLN A 148 0.60 -77.99 27.26
N LYS A 149 0.00 -78.57 28.33
CA LYS A 149 -1.27 -78.07 28.87
C LYS A 149 -1.11 -76.64 29.40
N SER A 150 -0.07 -76.36 30.20
CA SER A 150 0.20 -75.02 30.71
C SER A 150 0.42 -73.98 29.61
N LEU A 151 1.06 -74.36 28.49
CA LEU A 151 1.20 -73.50 27.31
C LEU A 151 -0.15 -73.15 26.71
N PHE A 152 -1.02 -74.15 26.47
CA PHE A 152 -2.35 -73.93 25.93
C PHE A 152 -3.23 -73.05 26.85
N ASP A 153 -3.22 -73.35 28.16
CA ASP A 153 -3.98 -72.58 29.15
C ASP A 153 -3.48 -71.12 29.22
N MET A 154 -2.16 -70.90 29.19
CA MET A 154 -1.56 -69.57 29.21
C MET A 154 -1.83 -68.78 27.92
N ASP A 155 -1.78 -69.42 26.75
CA ASP A 155 -2.06 -68.78 25.45
C ASP A 155 -3.52 -68.29 25.37
N ASN A 156 -4.47 -69.13 25.78
CA ASN A 156 -5.88 -68.74 25.88
C ASN A 156 -6.09 -67.56 26.85
N GLN A 157 -5.46 -67.62 28.03
CA GLN A 157 -5.55 -66.55 29.01
C GLN A 157 -4.94 -65.24 28.49
N LEU A 158 -3.85 -65.32 27.72
CA LEU A 158 -3.22 -64.15 27.10
C LEU A 158 -4.12 -63.52 26.03
N GLU A 159 -4.77 -64.32 25.17
CA GLU A 159 -5.72 -63.79 24.19
C GLU A 159 -6.94 -63.13 24.84
N GLU A 160 -7.46 -63.70 25.93
CA GLU A 160 -8.52 -63.05 26.71
C GLU A 160 -8.06 -61.68 27.27
N GLN A 161 -6.87 -61.60 27.85
CA GLN A 161 -6.34 -60.34 28.37
C GLN A 161 -6.06 -59.32 27.26
N LYS A 162 -5.63 -59.76 26.07
CA LYS A 162 -5.49 -58.88 24.89
C LYS A 162 -6.83 -58.32 24.44
N GLY A 163 -7.89 -59.12 24.43
CA GLY A 163 -9.25 -58.66 24.15
C GLY A 163 -9.70 -57.57 25.12
N LEU A 164 -9.54 -57.81 26.44
CA LEU A 164 -9.88 -56.82 27.46
C LEU A 164 -9.02 -55.55 27.39
N LEU A 165 -7.75 -55.67 27.01
CA LEU A 165 -6.88 -54.53 26.74
C LEU A 165 -7.43 -53.71 25.57
N LYS A 166 -7.86 -54.37 24.50
CA LYS A 166 -8.40 -53.71 23.30
C LYS A 166 -9.69 -52.93 23.58
N ASP A 167 -10.58 -53.50 24.38
CA ASP A 167 -11.80 -52.83 24.82
C ASP A 167 -11.47 -51.56 25.63
N GLN A 168 -10.47 -51.66 26.51
CA GLN A 168 -10.03 -50.53 27.32
C GLN A 168 -9.36 -49.43 26.47
N GLU A 169 -8.55 -49.78 25.47
CA GLU A 169 -8.00 -48.82 24.50
C GLU A 169 -9.12 -48.07 23.76
N THR A 170 -10.15 -48.79 23.33
CA THR A 170 -11.31 -48.23 22.63
C THR A 170 -12.07 -47.25 23.53
N LYS A 171 -12.28 -47.61 24.80
CA LYS A 171 -12.90 -46.72 25.80
C LYS A 171 -12.11 -45.43 26.01
N VAL A 172 -10.78 -45.53 26.16
CA VAL A 172 -9.90 -44.36 26.30
C VAL A 172 -9.96 -43.47 25.04
N SER A 173 -9.96 -44.08 23.85
CA SER A 173 -10.09 -43.36 22.58
C SER A 173 -11.42 -42.59 22.48
N LEU A 174 -12.54 -43.23 22.84
CA LEU A 174 -13.86 -42.61 22.84
C LEU A 174 -13.94 -41.44 23.84
N LEU A 175 -13.39 -41.60 25.04
CA LEU A 175 -13.34 -40.52 26.03
C LEU A 175 -12.55 -39.31 25.53
N LYS A 176 -11.38 -39.54 24.90
CA LYS A 176 -10.60 -38.47 24.27
C LYS A 176 -11.38 -37.75 23.16
N LYS A 177 -12.10 -38.50 22.33
CA LYS A 177 -12.96 -37.93 21.29
C LYS A 177 -14.06 -37.05 21.91
N ASN A 178 -14.78 -37.55 22.92
CA ASN A 178 -15.84 -36.80 23.59
C ASN A 178 -15.31 -35.51 24.24
N ILE A 179 -14.13 -35.55 24.87
CA ILE A 179 -13.48 -34.35 25.43
C ILE A 179 -13.16 -33.34 24.32
N ALA A 180 -12.59 -33.79 23.20
CA ALA A 180 -12.30 -32.91 22.06
C ALA A 180 -13.59 -32.29 21.49
N ASP A 181 -14.68 -33.05 21.44
CA ASP A 181 -15.99 -32.58 20.96
C ASP A 181 -16.57 -31.52 21.93
N LEU A 182 -16.51 -31.77 23.24
CA LEU A 182 -16.90 -30.81 24.28
C LEU A 182 -16.06 -29.52 24.23
N GLN A 183 -14.75 -29.63 23.99
CA GLN A 183 -13.88 -28.46 23.81
C GLN A 183 -14.29 -27.62 22.59
N ARG A 184 -14.62 -28.26 21.46
CA ARG A 184 -15.14 -27.55 20.27
C ARG A 184 -16.48 -26.89 20.56
N ASN A 185 -17.38 -27.56 21.28
CA ASN A 185 -18.66 -26.98 21.69
C ASN A 185 -18.50 -25.81 22.64
N LYS A 186 -17.50 -25.85 23.56
CA LYS A 186 -17.16 -24.72 24.44
C LYS A 186 -16.78 -23.48 23.64
N LEU A 187 -15.97 -23.63 22.58
CA LEU A 187 -15.58 -22.52 21.71
C LEU A 187 -16.79 -21.91 21.00
N LYS A 188 -17.69 -22.74 20.46
CA LYS A 188 -18.95 -22.28 19.84
C LYS A 188 -19.86 -21.55 20.84
N ALA A 189 -20.02 -22.09 22.05
CA ALA A 189 -20.86 -21.49 23.09
C ALA A 189 -20.30 -20.12 23.54
N ARG A 190 -18.97 -19.99 23.68
CA ARG A 190 -18.31 -18.70 23.97
C ARG A 190 -18.58 -17.67 22.86
N ALA A 191 -18.43 -18.06 21.60
CA ALA A 191 -18.71 -17.18 20.45
C ALA A 191 -20.18 -16.75 20.39
N LYS A 192 -21.13 -17.68 20.57
CA LYS A 192 -22.58 -17.38 20.58
C LYS A 192 -22.94 -16.43 21.72
N ARG A 193 -22.42 -16.65 22.93
CA ARG A 193 -22.60 -15.74 24.07
C ARG A 193 -22.10 -14.34 23.74
N LEU A 194 -20.86 -14.22 23.28
CA LEU A 194 -20.26 -12.91 22.99
C LEU A 194 -21.03 -12.18 21.88
N ARG A 195 -21.54 -12.88 20.87
CA ARG A 195 -22.43 -12.27 19.84
C ARG A 195 -23.64 -11.59 20.46
N ILE A 196 -24.33 -12.25 21.37
CA ILE A 196 -25.52 -11.71 22.05
C ILE A 196 -25.14 -10.48 22.89
N GLU A 197 -24.02 -10.56 23.62
CA GLU A 197 -23.54 -9.47 24.45
C GLU A 197 -23.13 -8.23 23.65
N LEU A 198 -22.68 -8.42 22.40
CA LEU A 198 -22.32 -7.34 21.48
C LEU A 198 -23.53 -6.72 20.77
N LEU A 199 -24.68 -7.38 20.70
CA LEU A 199 -25.93 -6.85 20.10
C LEU A 199 -26.68 -5.94 21.09
N LYS A 200 -25.98 -4.96 21.65
CA LYS A 200 -26.57 -3.97 22.57
C LYS A 200 -26.70 -2.60 21.93
N GLU A 201 -27.70 -1.87 22.40
CA GLU A 201 -27.87 -0.44 22.15
C GLU A 201 -27.58 0.34 23.43
N GLY A 202 -27.17 1.59 23.27
CA GLY A 202 -26.94 2.50 24.40
C GLY A 202 -27.01 3.95 23.97
N VAL A 203 -26.89 4.83 24.95
CA VAL A 203 -26.91 6.28 24.75
C VAL A 203 -25.60 6.85 25.27
N GLU A 204 -24.92 7.63 24.43
CA GLU A 204 -23.70 8.34 24.80
C GLU A 204 -23.92 9.85 24.72
N LYS A 205 -23.55 10.54 25.80
CA LYS A 205 -23.59 12.01 25.89
C LYS A 205 -22.18 12.57 25.88
N VAL A 206 -21.85 13.31 24.82
CA VAL A 206 -20.47 13.74 24.57
C VAL A 206 -20.37 15.23 24.29
N SER A 207 -19.33 15.86 24.83
CA SER A 207 -18.94 17.24 24.49
C SER A 207 -17.73 17.23 23.56
N PHE A 208 -17.79 17.98 22.47
CA PHE A 208 -16.67 18.18 21.53
C PHE A 208 -16.48 19.66 21.21
N THR A 209 -15.22 20.09 21.10
CA THR A 209 -14.84 21.45 20.75
C THR A 209 -13.97 21.44 19.51
N ASN A 210 -14.40 22.14 18.47
CA ASN A 210 -13.70 22.29 17.20
C ASN A 210 -13.22 23.72 17.02
N ARG A 211 -12.09 23.92 16.33
CA ARG A 211 -11.61 25.25 15.93
C ARG A 211 -11.93 25.47 14.46
N CYS A 212 -12.86 26.36 14.17
CA CYS A 212 -13.38 26.52 12.81
C CYS A 212 -12.48 27.42 11.97
N HIS A 213 -12.35 27.10 10.69
CA HIS A 213 -11.54 27.87 9.76
C HIS A 213 -12.19 29.24 9.48
N PRO A 214 -11.42 30.35 9.38
CA PRO A 214 -11.99 31.69 9.19
C PRO A 214 -12.84 31.86 7.91
N SER A 215 -12.61 31.02 6.90
CA SER A 215 -13.38 31.04 5.63
C SER A 215 -14.64 30.17 5.64
N MET A 216 -14.95 29.46 6.73
CA MET A 216 -16.15 28.63 6.84
C MET A 216 -17.34 29.43 7.37
N THR A 217 -18.55 29.07 6.92
CA THR A 217 -19.78 29.60 7.52
C THR A 217 -20.02 29.00 8.90
N ILE A 218 -20.77 29.70 9.75
CA ILE A 218 -21.15 29.20 11.09
C ILE A 218 -21.90 27.87 10.98
N ALA A 219 -22.80 27.72 10.01
CA ALA A 219 -23.52 26.47 9.78
C ALA A 219 -22.58 25.32 9.37
N ALA A 220 -21.58 25.57 8.52
CA ALA A 220 -20.60 24.55 8.15
C ALA A 220 -19.72 24.14 9.34
N CYS A 221 -19.32 25.11 10.17
CA CYS A 221 -18.59 24.91 11.42
C CYS A 221 -19.39 24.06 12.43
N GLU A 222 -20.68 24.35 12.60
CA GLU A 222 -21.58 23.59 13.47
C GLU A 222 -21.74 22.14 12.98
N GLN A 223 -22.05 21.95 11.70
CA GLN A 223 -22.21 20.60 11.11
C GLN A 223 -20.94 19.76 11.23
N GLN A 224 -19.76 20.36 11.02
CA GLN A 224 -18.49 19.68 11.23
C GLN A 224 -18.29 19.28 12.70
N THR A 225 -18.61 20.18 13.63
CA THR A 225 -18.45 19.93 15.07
C THR A 225 -19.38 18.81 15.54
N ILE A 226 -20.63 18.76 15.06
CA ILE A 226 -21.58 17.68 15.35
C ILE A 226 -21.05 16.34 14.85
N LYS A 227 -20.52 16.28 13.63
CA LYS A 227 -19.92 15.04 13.07
C LYS A 227 -18.75 14.55 13.95
N LEU A 228 -17.87 15.45 14.39
CA LEU A 228 -16.75 15.10 15.28
C LEU A 228 -17.23 14.66 16.67
N ALA A 229 -18.30 15.26 17.19
CA ALA A 229 -18.92 14.82 18.43
C ALA A 229 -19.50 13.40 18.29
N LEU A 230 -20.21 13.11 17.20
CA LEU A 230 -20.72 11.76 16.92
C LEU A 230 -19.61 10.72 16.82
N GLN A 231 -18.47 11.04 16.20
CA GLN A 231 -17.30 10.16 16.18
C GLN A 231 -16.78 9.87 17.60
N LYS A 232 -16.74 10.88 18.47
CA LYS A 232 -16.38 10.70 19.89
C LYS A 232 -17.39 9.79 20.61
N ALA A 233 -18.69 9.96 20.36
CA ALA A 233 -19.75 9.12 20.93
C ALA A 233 -19.60 7.66 20.50
N VAL A 234 -19.39 7.40 19.20
CA VAL A 234 -19.13 6.05 18.67
C VAL A 234 -17.93 5.40 19.37
N LYS A 235 -16.82 6.13 19.52
CA LYS A 235 -15.60 5.61 20.18
C LYS A 235 -15.82 5.30 21.66
N GLN A 236 -16.54 6.16 22.37
CA GLN A 236 -16.89 5.95 23.79
C GLN A 236 -17.82 4.74 23.94
N PHE A 237 -18.86 4.63 23.11
CA PHE A 237 -19.76 3.49 23.09
C PHE A 237 -19.02 2.18 22.79
N GLN A 238 -18.13 2.16 21.80
CA GLN A 238 -17.33 0.98 21.48
C GLN A 238 -16.53 0.49 22.69
N THR A 239 -15.91 1.42 23.43
CA THR A 239 -15.13 1.08 24.62
C THR A 239 -16.03 0.60 25.76
N SER A 240 -17.16 1.27 25.98
CA SER A 240 -18.17 0.88 26.98
C SER A 240 -18.74 -0.52 26.70
N LEU A 241 -19.09 -0.78 25.44
CA LEU A 241 -19.61 -2.06 24.98
C LEU A 241 -18.62 -3.20 25.26
N LEU A 242 -17.36 -3.05 24.84
CA LEU A 242 -16.32 -4.04 25.08
C LEU A 242 -15.96 -4.22 26.56
N ASN A 243 -16.09 -3.18 27.38
CA ASN A 243 -15.93 -3.32 28.82
C ASN A 243 -17.06 -4.13 29.48
N SER A 244 -18.25 -4.15 28.86
CA SER A 244 -19.45 -4.78 29.41
C SER A 244 -19.62 -6.27 29.07
N VAL A 245 -18.78 -6.82 28.19
CA VAL A 245 -18.87 -8.23 27.78
C VAL A 245 -18.21 -9.16 28.81
N SER A 246 -18.67 -10.41 28.86
CA SER A 246 -18.22 -11.43 29.82
C SER A 246 -16.72 -11.74 29.76
N GLU A 247 -16.09 -11.59 28.59
CA GLU A 247 -14.66 -11.85 28.35
C GLU A 247 -13.90 -10.56 27.99
N SER A 248 -14.24 -9.46 28.65
CA SER A 248 -13.73 -8.10 28.38
C SER A 248 -12.21 -8.01 28.19
N PRO A 249 -11.34 -8.57 29.07
CA PRO A 249 -9.88 -8.47 28.88
C PRO A 249 -9.39 -9.03 27.53
N THR A 250 -9.97 -10.13 27.08
CA THR A 250 -9.63 -10.77 25.80
C THR A 250 -10.21 -9.96 24.63
N ALA A 251 -11.48 -9.57 24.74
CA ALA A 251 -12.16 -8.76 23.72
C ALA A 251 -11.46 -7.41 23.51
N MET A 252 -11.03 -6.73 24.57
CA MET A 252 -10.27 -5.49 24.50
C MET A 252 -8.90 -5.68 23.85
N LYS A 253 -8.19 -6.77 24.20
CA LYS A 253 -6.88 -7.10 23.61
C LYS A 253 -6.96 -7.27 22.09
N HIS A 254 -8.09 -7.77 21.60
CA HIS A 254 -8.31 -8.06 20.17
C HIS A 254 -9.31 -7.10 19.51
N ALA A 255 -9.63 -5.97 20.15
CA ALA A 255 -10.62 -5.00 19.67
C ALA A 255 -10.31 -4.48 18.26
N SER A 256 -9.02 -4.36 17.90
CA SER A 256 -8.60 -3.92 16.57
C SER A 256 -8.79 -4.97 15.46
N LYS A 257 -9.02 -6.24 15.82
CA LYS A 257 -9.23 -7.34 14.86
C LYS A 257 -10.70 -7.49 14.43
N ALA A 258 -11.64 -6.82 15.09
CA ALA A 258 -13.06 -7.01 14.89
C ALA A 258 -13.79 -5.69 14.61
N SER A 259 -14.64 -5.68 13.57
CA SER A 259 -15.57 -4.57 13.36
C SER A 259 -16.87 -4.82 14.12
N LEU A 260 -17.21 -3.91 15.02
CA LEU A 260 -18.47 -3.94 15.76
C LEU A 260 -19.63 -3.28 14.98
N ASN A 261 -19.34 -2.60 13.86
CA ASN A 261 -20.25 -1.78 13.06
C ASN A 261 -21.23 -1.00 13.96
N ILE A 262 -20.73 0.08 14.57
CA ILE A 262 -21.55 0.92 15.44
C ILE A 262 -22.35 1.90 14.59
N HIS A 263 -23.68 1.83 14.68
CA HIS A 263 -24.60 2.71 13.98
C HIS A 263 -25.12 3.79 14.93
N VAL A 264 -25.18 5.04 14.44
CA VAL A 264 -25.93 6.12 15.09
C VAL A 264 -27.38 5.97 14.71
N LEU A 265 -28.21 5.50 15.64
CA LEU A 265 -29.65 5.29 15.42
C LEU A 265 -30.41 6.62 15.46
N GLN A 266 -30.02 7.49 16.39
CA GLN A 266 -30.61 8.81 16.57
C GLN A 266 -29.58 9.69 17.27
N HIS A 267 -29.58 11.00 16.99
CA HIS A 267 -28.83 11.95 17.78
C HIS A 267 -29.59 13.26 17.93
N GLN A 268 -29.30 13.97 19.02
CA GLN A 268 -29.79 15.31 19.26
C GLN A 268 -28.70 16.21 19.82
N THR A 269 -28.69 17.45 19.36
CA THR A 269 -27.80 18.49 19.91
C THR A 269 -28.47 19.08 21.15
N ILE A 270 -27.87 18.87 22.31
CA ILE A 270 -28.35 19.40 23.59
C ILE A 270 -27.96 20.87 23.74
N GLN A 271 -26.73 21.20 23.36
CA GLN A 271 -26.18 22.55 23.42
C GLN A 271 -25.17 22.75 22.31
N SER A 272 -25.22 23.87 21.61
CA SER A 272 -24.20 24.29 20.64
C SER A 272 -23.93 25.79 20.74
N GLY A 273 -22.67 26.19 20.49
CA GLY A 273 -22.30 27.60 20.51
C GLY A 273 -20.79 27.84 20.52
N PHE A 274 -20.41 29.09 20.29
CA PHE A 274 -19.02 29.52 20.42
C PHE A 274 -18.65 29.64 21.91
N SER A 275 -17.58 28.93 22.30
CA SER A 275 -16.98 29.10 23.63
C SER A 275 -16.02 30.28 23.68
N ASP A 276 -15.46 30.68 22.53
CA ASP A 276 -14.75 31.94 22.30
C ASP A 276 -14.75 32.33 20.81
N ALA A 277 -13.97 33.36 20.44
CA ALA A 277 -13.89 33.90 19.08
C ALA A 277 -13.49 32.89 17.98
N SER A 278 -12.98 31.70 18.32
CA SER A 278 -12.50 30.71 17.34
C SER A 278 -12.90 29.26 17.62
N ARG A 279 -13.40 28.96 18.82
CA ARG A 279 -13.76 27.60 19.25
C ARG A 279 -15.28 27.44 19.33
N TYR A 280 -15.78 26.48 18.58
CA TYR A 280 -17.19 26.07 18.59
C TYR A 280 -17.34 24.77 19.38
N GLN A 281 -18.23 24.77 20.37
CA GLN A 281 -18.49 23.62 21.23
C GLN A 281 -19.90 23.09 20.98
N THR A 282 -20.03 21.77 20.96
CA THR A 282 -21.33 21.09 20.93
C THR A 282 -21.38 19.95 21.94
N ILE A 283 -22.55 19.77 22.54
CA ILE A 283 -22.92 18.63 23.37
C ILE A 283 -23.98 17.85 22.61
N VAL A 284 -23.63 16.62 22.22
CA VAL A 284 -24.51 15.72 21.48
C VAL A 284 -24.84 14.53 22.36
N GLU A 285 -26.12 14.15 22.35
CA GLU A 285 -26.59 12.87 22.86
C GLU A 285 -26.92 11.98 21.67
N ALA A 286 -26.29 10.80 21.60
CA ALA A 286 -26.44 9.86 20.50
C ALA A 286 -26.89 8.50 21.01
N ARG A 287 -27.98 7.97 20.45
CA ARG A 287 -28.39 6.57 20.60
C ARG A 287 -27.63 5.73 19.56
N LEU A 288 -26.90 4.75 20.03
CA LEU A 288 -25.97 3.93 19.26
C LEU A 288 -26.35 2.46 19.36
N GLY A 289 -26.16 1.70 18.29
CA GLY A 289 -26.38 0.25 18.26
C GLY A 289 -25.24 -0.46 17.56
N ALA A 290 -24.75 -1.56 18.13
CA ALA A 290 -23.71 -2.38 17.51
C ALA A 290 -24.33 -3.46 16.61
N ARG A 291 -23.72 -3.69 15.44
CA ARG A 291 -24.09 -4.73 14.46
C ARG A 291 -22.84 -5.52 14.06
N PRO A 292 -22.23 -6.26 15.00
CA PRO A 292 -20.99 -6.98 14.74
C PRO A 292 -21.15 -7.97 13.59
N SER A 293 -20.11 -8.12 12.76
CA SER A 293 -20.10 -9.15 11.73
C SER A 293 -20.20 -10.56 12.34
N ASN A 294 -20.58 -11.56 11.54
CA ASN A 294 -20.62 -12.95 12.01
C ASN A 294 -19.24 -13.43 12.50
N ALA A 295 -18.14 -12.87 11.99
CA ALA A 295 -16.78 -13.22 12.41
C ALA A 295 -16.29 -12.47 13.66
N ALA A 296 -16.92 -11.35 14.02
CA ALA A 296 -16.45 -10.48 15.10
C ALA A 296 -16.30 -11.17 16.47
N PRO A 297 -17.21 -12.06 16.92
CA PRO A 297 -17.02 -12.78 18.18
C PRO A 297 -15.74 -13.65 18.18
N CYS A 298 -15.42 -14.32 17.08
CA CYS A 298 -14.22 -15.16 16.97
C CYS A 298 -12.94 -14.31 16.93
N GLN A 299 -12.98 -13.19 16.22
CA GLN A 299 -11.86 -12.25 16.16
C GLN A 299 -11.54 -11.65 17.54
N LEU A 300 -12.57 -11.32 18.33
CA LEU A 300 -12.42 -10.81 19.70
C LEU A 300 -11.94 -11.87 20.69
N LEU A 301 -12.29 -13.14 20.47
CA LEU A 301 -11.86 -14.27 21.30
C LEU A 301 -10.52 -14.89 20.87
N ASP A 302 -9.98 -14.47 19.71
CA ASP A 302 -8.80 -15.05 19.07
C ASP A 302 -8.93 -16.56 18.81
N ILE A 303 -10.10 -16.97 18.29
CA ILE A 303 -10.41 -18.37 17.96
C ILE A 303 -10.74 -18.53 16.47
N ASP A 304 -10.63 -19.75 15.96
CA ASP A 304 -10.87 -20.06 14.54
C ASP A 304 -12.30 -19.71 14.10
N ALA A 305 -12.41 -19.11 12.91
CA ALA A 305 -13.68 -18.66 12.33
C ALA A 305 -14.72 -19.78 12.16
N GLN A 306 -14.30 -21.04 12.04
CA GLN A 306 -15.21 -22.20 11.95
C GLN A 306 -16.15 -22.34 13.17
N TYR A 307 -15.79 -21.74 14.31
CA TYR A 307 -16.60 -21.75 15.53
C TYR A 307 -17.64 -20.63 15.59
N CYS A 308 -17.64 -19.70 14.61
CA CYS A 308 -18.57 -18.57 14.52
C CYS A 308 -19.59 -18.66 13.37
N ILE A 309 -19.61 -19.76 12.62
CA ILE A 309 -20.65 -20.00 11.62
C ILE A 309 -21.92 -20.39 12.38
N ILE A 310 -22.88 -19.47 12.40
CA ILE A 310 -24.23 -19.68 12.93
C ILE A 310 -25.15 -19.49 11.73
N ASP A 311 -25.81 -20.56 11.29
CA ASP A 311 -26.93 -20.46 10.35
C ASP A 311 -28.02 -19.64 11.04
N ASP A 312 -28.28 -18.44 10.54
CA ASP A 312 -29.66 -18.03 10.29
C ASP A 312 -29.73 -16.76 9.45
N GLN A 313 -30.57 -16.84 8.43
CA GLN A 313 -30.94 -15.78 7.51
C GLN A 313 -31.92 -14.83 8.20
N GLN A 314 -31.66 -13.52 8.12
CA GLN A 314 -32.75 -12.54 8.00
C GLN A 314 -32.37 -11.48 6.96
N PRO A 315 -33.33 -11.04 6.12
CA PRO A 315 -33.07 -10.12 5.03
C PRO A 315 -32.94 -8.69 5.57
N ILE A 316 -31.86 -8.00 5.22
CA ILE A 316 -31.68 -6.59 5.52
C ILE A 316 -32.41 -5.78 4.43
N GLN A 317 -33.44 -5.05 4.86
CA GLN A 317 -34.06 -3.99 4.09
C GLN A 317 -33.07 -2.82 3.94
N GLN A 318 -33.03 -2.21 2.75
CA GLN A 318 -32.06 -1.21 2.28
C GLN A 318 -31.54 -0.25 3.36
N GLU A 319 -30.36 -0.53 3.88
CA GLU A 319 -29.54 0.42 4.64
C GLU A 319 -28.08 0.25 4.23
N VAL A 320 -27.40 1.38 4.04
CA VAL A 320 -26.08 1.45 3.40
C VAL A 320 -25.00 0.99 4.40
N ALA A 321 -24.29 -0.11 4.12
CA ALA A 321 -23.19 -0.60 4.96
C ALA A 321 -22.04 0.43 5.03
N TRP A 322 -21.06 0.31 5.93
CA TRP A 322 -19.91 1.23 6.00
C TRP A 322 -18.61 0.44 6.10
N PHE A 323 -17.58 0.85 5.38
CA PHE A 323 -16.30 0.15 5.24
C PHE A 323 -15.11 1.07 5.50
N ASN A 324 -14.02 0.50 6.02
CA ASN A 324 -12.78 1.23 6.18
C ASN A 324 -12.03 1.33 4.85
N LEU A 325 -11.64 2.55 4.48
CA LEU A 325 -10.75 2.83 3.37
C LEU A 325 -9.42 3.38 3.93
N THR A 326 -8.35 2.59 3.78
CA THR A 326 -6.99 3.02 4.10
C THR A 326 -6.30 3.58 2.85
N LEU A 327 -5.86 4.82 2.93
CA LEU A 327 -5.26 5.59 1.86
C LEU A 327 -3.78 5.81 2.14
N ARG A 328 -2.94 5.48 1.17
CA ARG A 328 -1.50 5.73 1.19
C ARG A 328 -1.04 6.30 -0.13
N SER A 329 -0.03 7.16 -0.08
CA SER A 329 0.60 7.73 -1.26
C SER A 329 2.08 7.36 -1.35
N ASN A 330 2.69 7.56 -2.51
CA ASN A 330 4.16 7.57 -2.66
C ASN A 330 4.80 8.81 -2.01
N LEU A 331 4.00 9.82 -1.66
CA LEU A 331 4.42 11.04 -0.97
C LEU A 331 3.82 11.09 0.44
N TYR A 332 4.36 11.97 1.28
CA TYR A 332 3.81 12.26 2.60
C TYR A 332 3.08 13.60 2.60
N ASP A 333 2.11 13.77 3.49
CA ASP A 333 1.41 15.04 3.72
C ASP A 333 0.74 15.60 2.45
N ASP A 334 0.15 14.71 1.65
CA ASP A 334 -0.68 15.04 0.49
C ASP A 334 -2.16 14.94 0.87
N GLN A 335 -2.92 15.94 0.43
CA GLN A 335 -4.29 16.17 0.87
C GLN A 335 -5.23 15.15 0.24
N VAL A 336 -6.06 14.53 1.07
CA VAL A 336 -7.11 13.59 0.70
C VAL A 336 -8.46 14.29 0.65
N ILE A 337 -9.17 14.11 -0.47
CA ILE A 337 -10.52 14.58 -0.72
C ILE A 337 -11.37 13.40 -1.18
N ILE A 338 -12.55 13.22 -0.59
CA ILE A 338 -13.48 12.16 -0.97
C ILE A 338 -14.87 12.78 -1.12
N ASP A 339 -15.52 12.56 -2.26
CA ASP A 339 -16.81 13.16 -2.62
C ASP A 339 -16.86 14.67 -2.31
N ASP A 340 -15.81 15.38 -2.74
CA ASP A 340 -15.59 16.82 -2.54
C ASP A 340 -15.39 17.29 -1.07
N VAL A 341 -15.25 16.37 -0.12
CA VAL A 341 -14.98 16.68 1.30
C VAL A 341 -13.51 16.43 1.64
N ARG A 342 -12.86 17.40 2.32
CA ARG A 342 -11.45 17.31 2.76
C ARG A 342 -11.34 16.49 4.06
N TYR A 343 -10.56 15.41 4.05
CA TYR A 343 -10.45 14.49 5.19
C TYR A 343 -9.09 14.53 5.92
N GLY A 344 -8.08 15.19 5.36
CA GLY A 344 -6.74 15.29 5.96
C GLY A 344 -5.66 14.93 4.95
N HIS A 345 -4.56 14.35 5.42
CA HIS A 345 -3.39 14.03 4.57
C HIS A 345 -3.01 12.56 4.69
N THR A 346 -2.41 11.95 3.65
CA THR A 346 -1.97 10.55 3.74
C THR A 346 -0.72 10.38 4.63
N PRO A 347 -0.56 9.22 5.32
CA PRO A 347 -1.46 8.07 5.37
C PRO A 347 -2.71 8.33 6.21
N LEU A 348 -3.88 7.91 5.71
CA LEU A 348 -5.18 8.20 6.31
C LEU A 348 -6.10 6.98 6.26
N THR A 349 -6.79 6.67 7.34
CA THR A 349 -7.84 5.62 7.37
C THR A 349 -9.16 6.26 7.74
N LEU A 350 -10.18 6.02 6.91
CA LEU A 350 -11.51 6.62 7.00
C LEU A 350 -12.57 5.53 6.95
N THR A 351 -13.76 5.79 7.49
CA THR A 351 -14.92 4.89 7.34
C THR A 351 -15.95 5.60 6.46
N LEU A 352 -16.36 4.95 5.37
CA LEU A 352 -17.26 5.48 4.34
C LEU A 352 -18.40 4.50 4.05
N PRO A 353 -19.56 4.94 3.57
CA PRO A 353 -20.67 4.05 3.27
C PRO A 353 -20.35 3.07 2.11
N GLU A 354 -21.19 2.06 1.94
CA GLU A 354 -21.20 1.15 0.82
C GLU A 354 -21.65 1.93 -0.41
N GLY A 355 -20.83 1.86 -1.46
CA GLY A 355 -21.10 2.62 -2.65
C GLY A 355 -19.82 3.07 -3.34
N VAL A 356 -20.03 3.82 -4.41
CA VAL A 356 -18.94 4.38 -5.20
C VAL A 356 -18.57 5.74 -4.62
N HIS A 357 -17.30 5.86 -4.22
CA HIS A 357 -16.72 7.09 -3.69
C HIS A 357 -15.66 7.61 -4.65
N GLN A 358 -15.71 8.91 -4.93
CA GLN A 358 -14.67 9.59 -5.71
C GLN A 358 -13.54 9.99 -4.79
N VAL A 359 -12.38 9.38 -4.95
CA VAL A 359 -11.19 9.67 -4.16
C VAL A 359 -10.24 10.52 -5.00
N ARG A 360 -9.89 11.70 -4.48
CA ARG A 360 -8.91 12.62 -5.07
C ARG A 360 -7.81 12.92 -4.05
N ILE A 361 -6.57 12.67 -4.43
CA ILE A 361 -5.39 12.95 -3.60
C ILE A 361 -4.53 13.98 -4.34
N GLU A 362 -4.30 15.12 -3.71
CA GLU A 362 -3.62 16.27 -4.31
C GLU A 362 -2.40 16.72 -3.50
N LYS A 363 -1.34 17.14 -4.19
CA LYS A 363 -0.17 17.81 -3.62
C LYS A 363 0.33 18.85 -4.60
N THR A 364 0.76 20.01 -4.10
CA THR A 364 1.33 21.08 -4.92
C THR A 364 2.54 20.56 -5.72
N GLY A 365 2.57 20.83 -7.03
CA GLY A 365 3.63 20.37 -7.95
C GLY A 365 3.46 18.95 -8.47
N TYR A 366 2.30 18.32 -8.23
CA TYR A 366 1.99 16.96 -8.68
C TYR A 366 0.62 16.92 -9.36
N ILE A 367 0.48 16.07 -10.37
CA ILE A 367 -0.81 15.79 -11.00
C ILE A 367 -1.71 15.10 -9.96
N PRO A 368 -2.92 15.64 -9.66
CA PRO A 368 -3.82 15.01 -8.70
C PRO A 368 -4.16 13.58 -9.11
N TYR A 369 -4.02 12.65 -8.16
CA TYR A 369 -4.45 11.28 -8.35
C TYR A 369 -5.95 11.18 -8.08
N GLN A 370 -6.73 10.74 -9.07
CA GLN A 370 -8.19 10.61 -8.94
C GLN A 370 -8.65 9.22 -9.38
N THR A 371 -9.50 8.59 -8.57
CA THR A 371 -10.08 7.28 -8.87
C THR A 371 -11.42 7.09 -8.17
N GLU A 372 -12.26 6.25 -8.75
CA GLU A 372 -13.44 5.72 -8.07
C GLU A 372 -13.07 4.48 -7.25
N VAL A 373 -13.63 4.38 -6.06
CA VAL A 373 -13.55 3.19 -5.21
C VAL A 373 -14.97 2.73 -4.90
N ASN A 374 -15.32 1.53 -5.35
CA ASN A 374 -16.58 0.90 -4.97
C ASN A 374 -16.39 0.08 -3.69
N LEU A 375 -16.81 0.63 -2.57
CA LEU A 375 -16.66 0.01 -1.26
C LEU A 375 -17.77 -1.02 -1.03
N LYS A 376 -17.40 -2.30 -1.07
CA LYS A 376 -18.22 -3.46 -0.65
C LYS A 376 -17.62 -4.22 0.55
N SER A 377 -16.41 -3.83 0.93
CA SER A 377 -15.61 -4.37 2.04
C SER A 377 -14.52 -3.37 2.39
N ASP A 378 -13.88 -3.55 3.53
CA ASP A 378 -12.66 -2.80 3.88
C ASP A 378 -11.64 -2.90 2.74
N SER A 379 -11.08 -1.76 2.37
CA SER A 379 -10.29 -1.60 1.16
C SER A 379 -9.04 -0.76 1.43
N GLN A 380 -7.98 -1.03 0.67
CA GLN A 380 -6.77 -0.23 0.69
C GLN A 380 -6.52 0.35 -0.70
N LEU A 381 -6.25 1.65 -0.75
CA LEU A 381 -5.91 2.34 -1.99
C LEU A 381 -4.52 2.97 -1.82
N ARG A 382 -3.63 2.61 -2.75
CA ARG A 382 -2.30 3.22 -2.87
C ARG A 382 -2.27 4.14 -4.09
N ALA A 383 -2.18 5.44 -3.85
CA ALA A 383 -1.99 6.45 -4.87
C ALA A 383 -0.50 6.58 -5.25
N VAL A 384 -0.25 6.80 -6.53
CA VAL A 384 1.07 7.15 -7.06
C VAL A 384 0.92 8.48 -7.80
N LEU A 385 1.26 9.57 -7.12
CA LEU A 385 1.28 10.91 -7.68
C LEU A 385 2.54 11.07 -8.53
N LYS A 386 2.36 11.62 -9.73
CA LYS A 386 3.45 11.97 -10.65
C LYS A 386 3.70 13.46 -10.56
N GLU A 387 4.97 13.85 -10.55
CA GLU A 387 5.35 15.26 -10.61
C GLU A 387 4.69 15.89 -11.84
N GLU A 388 4.07 17.04 -11.62
CA GLU A 388 3.59 17.87 -12.71
C GLU A 388 4.83 18.51 -13.32
N HIS A 389 5.35 17.91 -14.38
CA HIS A 389 6.43 18.52 -15.15
C HIS A 389 5.94 19.90 -15.59
N ASN A 390 6.66 20.96 -15.19
CA ASN A 390 6.48 22.30 -15.74
C ASN A 390 6.64 22.20 -17.25
N GLN A 391 5.53 22.08 -17.98
CA GLN A 391 5.56 22.17 -19.42
C GLN A 391 6.10 23.56 -19.74
N LEU A 392 7.26 23.60 -20.39
CA LEU A 392 7.84 24.84 -20.89
C LEU A 392 6.79 25.50 -21.78
N LYS A 393 6.41 26.74 -21.43
CA LYS A 393 5.46 27.53 -22.21
C LYS A 393 6.18 28.75 -22.73
N THR A 394 6.18 28.94 -24.04
CA THR A 394 6.71 30.17 -24.66
C THR A 394 6.10 31.40 -23.99
N GLY A 395 6.94 32.39 -23.64
CA GLY A 395 6.54 33.60 -22.92
C GLY A 395 6.61 33.51 -21.39
N TYR A 396 6.92 32.35 -20.81
CA TYR A 396 7.10 32.25 -19.36
C TYR A 396 8.39 32.95 -18.92
N ALA A 397 8.30 33.85 -17.93
CA ALA A 397 9.41 34.65 -17.44
C ALA A 397 9.96 34.13 -16.09
N PHE A 398 11.27 34.10 -15.93
CA PHE A 398 11.96 33.71 -14.70
C PHE A 398 13.34 34.39 -14.60
N ALA A 399 14.00 34.31 -13.45
CA ALA A 399 15.39 34.76 -13.32
C ALA A 399 16.18 33.79 -12.45
N ASP A 400 17.41 33.45 -12.85
CA ASP A 400 18.30 32.65 -12.02
C ASP A 400 18.92 33.52 -10.92
N ALA A 401 19.07 32.97 -9.71
CA ALA A 401 19.76 33.67 -8.62
C ALA A 401 21.28 33.69 -8.86
N LEU A 402 21.92 34.86 -8.71
CA LEU A 402 23.39 34.99 -8.74
C LEU A 402 23.97 35.02 -7.33
N SER A 403 23.28 35.65 -6.40
CA SER A 403 23.60 35.65 -4.98
C SER A 403 22.31 35.89 -4.18
N PRO A 404 22.32 35.75 -2.83
CA PRO A 404 21.14 36.01 -2.00
C PRO A 404 20.55 37.43 -2.15
N SER A 405 21.31 38.39 -2.66
CA SER A 405 20.90 39.79 -2.84
C SER A 405 20.95 40.28 -4.29
N LEU A 406 21.33 39.42 -5.25
CA LEU A 406 21.44 39.76 -6.66
C LEU A 406 20.77 38.69 -7.54
N SER A 407 19.72 39.09 -8.23
CA SER A 407 19.11 38.28 -9.29
C SER A 407 19.88 38.43 -10.59
N GLY A 408 19.93 37.36 -11.37
CA GLY A 408 20.35 37.38 -12.76
C GLY A 408 19.36 38.13 -13.63
N PRO A 409 19.64 38.23 -14.95
CA PRO A 409 18.69 38.82 -15.87
C PRO A 409 17.37 38.04 -15.85
N GLU A 410 16.26 38.77 -15.93
CA GLU A 410 14.96 38.15 -16.22
C GLU A 410 15.01 37.57 -17.64
N LEU A 411 14.60 36.32 -17.79
CA LEU A 411 14.63 35.52 -18.99
C LEU A 411 13.20 35.14 -19.39
N VAL A 412 12.93 35.09 -20.69
CA VAL A 412 11.68 34.63 -21.28
C VAL A 412 11.94 33.38 -22.08
N THR A 413 11.15 32.34 -21.86
CA THR A 413 11.26 31.04 -22.54
C THR A 413 10.68 31.07 -23.96
N ILE A 414 11.33 30.36 -24.87
CA ILE A 414 10.89 30.07 -26.24
C ILE A 414 11.02 28.56 -26.46
N THR A 415 9.93 27.92 -26.89
CA THR A 415 9.84 26.47 -27.09
C THR A 415 10.11 26.09 -28.54
N PRO A 416 10.51 24.83 -28.82
CA PRO A 416 10.65 24.32 -30.19
C PRO A 416 9.42 24.58 -31.04
N GLY A 417 9.61 24.80 -32.34
CA GLY A 417 8.50 25.13 -33.22
C GLY A 417 8.93 25.58 -34.61
N LYS A 418 7.93 25.81 -35.47
CA LYS A 418 8.14 26.40 -36.80
C LYS A 418 7.96 27.90 -36.70
N PHE A 419 8.96 28.64 -37.18
CA PHE A 419 8.97 30.10 -37.20
C PHE A 419 9.29 30.60 -38.60
N PHE A 420 8.90 31.84 -38.87
CA PHE A 420 9.22 32.54 -40.11
C PHE A 420 10.13 33.73 -39.78
N ILE A 421 11.28 33.80 -40.43
CA ILE A 421 12.32 34.82 -40.27
C ILE A 421 12.75 35.36 -41.64
N GLY A 422 13.67 36.32 -41.66
CA GLY A 422 14.12 37.01 -42.85
C GLY A 422 13.22 38.18 -43.24
N GLU A 423 13.60 38.90 -44.29
CA GLU A 423 12.82 40.01 -44.85
C GLU A 423 11.42 39.52 -45.23
N HIS A 424 10.39 40.23 -44.74
CA HIS A 424 8.96 39.85 -44.90
C HIS A 424 8.64 38.39 -44.52
N ALA A 425 9.38 37.82 -43.55
CA ALA A 425 9.18 36.46 -43.05
C ALA A 425 9.30 35.37 -44.15
N SER A 426 10.15 35.60 -45.16
CA SER A 426 10.31 34.75 -46.33
C SER A 426 10.89 33.36 -46.03
N THR A 427 11.54 33.17 -44.89
CA THR A 427 12.34 31.97 -44.57
C THR A 427 11.71 31.22 -43.40
N GLN A 428 11.27 29.98 -43.64
CA GLN A 428 10.77 29.11 -42.59
C GLN A 428 11.94 28.36 -41.91
N VAL A 429 12.05 28.47 -40.60
CA VAL A 429 13.03 27.75 -39.77
C VAL A 429 12.31 26.89 -38.74
N PHE A 430 12.84 25.70 -38.47
CA PHE A 430 12.40 24.87 -37.35
C PHE A 430 13.40 24.99 -36.21
N LEU A 431 12.96 25.58 -35.10
CA LEU A 431 13.71 25.61 -33.86
C LEU A 431 13.54 24.24 -33.18
N ASP A 432 14.63 23.50 -33.06
CA ASP A 432 14.65 22.11 -32.56
C ASP A 432 14.88 22.00 -31.05
N HIS A 433 15.07 23.11 -30.34
CA HIS A 433 15.36 23.15 -28.92
C HIS A 433 14.68 24.33 -28.21
N ALA A 434 14.41 24.19 -26.91
CA ALA A 434 13.95 25.28 -26.07
C ALA A 434 15.14 26.13 -25.60
N PHE A 435 14.92 27.44 -25.47
CA PHE A 435 15.89 28.35 -24.84
C PHE A 435 15.16 29.45 -24.06
N ALA A 436 15.88 30.17 -23.20
CA ALA A 436 15.36 31.37 -22.56
C ALA A 436 16.26 32.57 -22.87
N ILE A 437 15.68 33.71 -23.28
CA ILE A 437 16.42 34.92 -23.67
C ILE A 437 16.11 36.07 -22.72
N SER A 438 17.09 36.93 -22.42
CA SER A 438 16.89 38.04 -21.48
C SER A 438 15.82 39.03 -21.96
N SER A 439 14.88 39.34 -21.06
CA SER A 439 13.72 40.20 -21.35
C SER A 439 14.12 41.62 -21.72
N THR A 440 15.29 42.06 -21.30
CA THR A 440 15.93 43.34 -21.67
C THR A 440 17.34 43.10 -22.19
N PRO A 441 17.97 44.08 -22.87
CA PRO A 441 19.42 44.10 -23.00
C PRO A 441 20.07 44.07 -21.62
N ILE A 442 21.28 43.53 -21.53
CA ILE A 442 22.02 43.50 -20.27
C ILE A 442 22.25 44.93 -19.77
N THR A 443 21.92 45.18 -18.51
CA THR A 443 21.98 46.51 -17.93
C THR A 443 23.38 46.85 -17.42
N VAL A 444 23.67 48.15 -17.32
CA VAL A 444 24.87 48.67 -16.65
C VAL A 444 25.00 48.12 -15.23
N GLY A 445 23.89 47.92 -14.52
CA GLY A 445 23.87 47.34 -13.18
C GLY A 445 24.41 45.90 -13.14
N LEU A 446 23.91 45.03 -14.02
CA LEU A 446 24.38 43.63 -14.11
C LEU A 446 25.82 43.55 -14.60
N PHE A 447 26.19 44.34 -15.62
CA PHE A 447 27.57 44.37 -16.12
C PHE A 447 28.55 44.91 -15.06
N LYS A 448 28.14 45.89 -14.26
CA LYS A 448 28.92 46.37 -13.12
C LYS A 448 29.14 45.27 -12.07
N ALA A 449 28.14 44.43 -11.81
CA ALA A 449 28.30 43.30 -10.89
C ALA A 449 29.34 42.30 -11.40
N PHE A 450 29.29 41.95 -12.70
CA PHE A 450 30.31 41.14 -13.36
C PHE A 450 31.71 41.74 -13.18
N VAL A 451 31.91 43.00 -13.55
CA VAL A 451 33.21 43.67 -13.44
C VAL A 451 33.69 43.73 -11.98
N THR A 452 32.80 43.99 -11.03
CA THR A 452 33.15 44.09 -9.60
C THR A 452 33.59 42.74 -9.03
N GLN A 453 32.94 41.64 -9.43
CA GLN A 453 33.27 40.31 -8.90
C GLN A 453 34.51 39.70 -9.56
N THR A 454 34.81 40.05 -10.80
CA THR A 454 35.87 39.41 -11.59
C THR A 454 37.10 40.29 -11.78
N ASN A 455 37.01 41.58 -11.45
CA ASN A 455 37.98 42.61 -11.84
C ASN A 455 38.23 42.67 -13.36
N TYR A 456 37.24 42.27 -14.15
CA TYR A 456 37.32 42.29 -15.61
C TYR A 456 37.51 43.71 -16.16
N ARG A 457 38.30 43.82 -17.24
CA ARG A 457 38.48 45.06 -17.99
C ARG A 457 38.00 44.85 -19.42
N SER A 458 37.05 45.67 -19.85
CA SER A 458 36.48 45.59 -21.20
C SER A 458 37.49 45.97 -22.29
N ASP A 459 37.25 45.51 -23.52
CA ASP A 459 38.08 45.88 -24.68
C ASP A 459 38.14 47.41 -24.84
N ALA A 460 37.04 48.12 -24.63
CA ALA A 460 37.00 49.58 -24.65
C ALA A 460 37.87 50.22 -23.53
N GLU A 461 37.92 49.63 -22.34
CA GLU A 461 38.80 50.09 -21.23
C GLU A 461 40.27 49.77 -21.47
N LEU A 462 40.58 48.71 -22.22
CA LEU A 462 41.94 48.34 -22.61
C LEU A 462 42.45 49.25 -23.74
N MET A 463 41.64 49.46 -24.77
CA MET A 463 41.95 50.31 -25.92
C MET A 463 41.75 51.81 -25.63
N LYS A 464 41.09 52.15 -24.53
CA LYS A 464 40.69 53.52 -24.15
C LYS A 464 39.89 54.23 -25.24
N THR A 465 39.09 53.48 -25.99
CA THR A 465 38.29 54.02 -27.09
C THR A 465 36.94 53.32 -27.18
N CYS A 466 35.92 54.07 -27.55
CA CYS A 466 34.61 53.54 -27.91
C CYS A 466 34.09 54.32 -29.12
N VAL A 467 33.58 53.61 -30.12
CA VAL A 467 33.01 54.21 -31.32
C VAL A 467 31.70 54.91 -30.98
N ALA A 468 31.52 56.12 -31.48
CA ALA A 468 30.28 56.88 -31.36
C ALA A 468 29.79 57.34 -32.72
N MET A 469 28.47 57.49 -32.87
CA MET A 469 27.89 58.17 -34.02
C MET A 469 27.93 59.69 -33.78
N ILE A 470 28.77 60.41 -34.52
CA ILE A 470 28.90 61.86 -34.46
C ILE A 470 28.73 62.41 -35.87
N ASN A 471 27.83 63.37 -36.08
CA ASN A 471 27.55 63.95 -37.40
C ASN A 471 27.31 62.88 -38.49
N ASN A 472 26.58 61.82 -38.15
CA ASN A 472 26.30 60.65 -39.00
C ASN A 472 27.55 59.84 -39.43
N GLN A 473 28.67 59.95 -38.70
CA GLN A 473 29.88 59.19 -38.95
C GLN A 473 30.29 58.38 -37.70
N MET A 474 30.69 57.12 -37.92
CA MET A 474 31.26 56.26 -36.88
C MET A 474 32.66 56.77 -36.54
N THR A 475 32.82 57.39 -35.38
CA THR A 475 34.08 58.03 -34.96
C THR A 475 34.56 57.44 -33.63
N PRO A 476 35.79 56.89 -33.57
CA PRO A 476 36.39 56.44 -32.31
C PRO A 476 36.55 57.61 -31.34
N GLN A 477 36.03 57.48 -30.12
CA GLN A 477 36.15 58.49 -29.08
C GLN A 477 37.13 58.04 -28.00
N SER A 478 38.24 58.76 -27.89
CA SER A 478 39.24 58.51 -26.86
C SER A 478 38.67 58.79 -25.46
N GLY A 479 38.95 57.90 -24.52
CA GLY A 479 38.48 57.99 -23.14
C GLY A 479 37.02 57.57 -22.92
N HIS A 480 36.32 57.11 -23.97
CA HIS A 480 34.98 56.54 -23.85
C HIS A 480 35.04 55.02 -23.65
N TYR A 481 34.19 54.51 -22.76
CA TYR A 481 34.01 53.09 -22.44
C TYR A 481 32.68 52.92 -21.67
N TRP A 482 32.32 51.71 -21.26
CA TRP A 482 30.99 51.42 -20.72
C TRP A 482 30.56 52.23 -19.47
N ARG A 483 31.50 52.78 -18.68
CA ARG A 483 31.16 53.68 -17.55
C ARG A 483 30.98 55.15 -17.97
N ASN A 484 31.50 55.51 -19.14
CA ASN A 484 31.46 56.85 -19.70
C ASN A 484 31.35 56.77 -21.24
N PRO A 485 30.18 56.42 -21.80
CA PRO A 485 30.01 56.20 -23.24
C PRO A 485 29.83 57.51 -24.05
N GLY A 486 29.95 58.67 -23.41
CA GLY A 486 29.65 59.99 -23.99
C GLY A 486 28.26 60.54 -23.62
N PHE A 487 27.49 59.83 -22.79
CA PHE A 487 26.22 60.28 -22.23
C PHE A 487 25.98 59.66 -20.85
N LYS A 488 25.02 60.19 -20.09
CA LYS A 488 24.68 59.68 -18.75
C LYS A 488 23.90 58.37 -18.84
N GLN A 489 24.30 57.38 -18.05
CA GLN A 489 23.61 56.10 -17.91
C GLN A 489 23.20 55.84 -16.46
N SER A 490 22.01 55.26 -16.27
CA SER A 490 21.57 54.71 -14.99
C SER A 490 21.94 53.23 -14.88
N SER A 491 21.80 52.63 -13.69
CA SER A 491 21.97 51.17 -13.52
C SER A 491 20.99 50.34 -14.35
N GLN A 492 19.86 50.93 -14.76
CA GLN A 492 18.84 50.32 -15.61
C GLN A 492 19.00 50.70 -17.09
N SER A 493 20.05 51.41 -17.49
CA SER A 493 20.35 51.61 -18.91
C SER A 493 21.00 50.35 -19.50
N PRO A 494 20.81 50.04 -20.79
CA PRO A 494 21.55 48.97 -21.44
C PRO A 494 23.04 49.29 -21.39
N VAL A 495 23.88 48.28 -21.10
CA VAL A 495 25.33 48.45 -21.19
C VAL A 495 25.72 48.66 -22.66
N VAL A 496 26.59 49.63 -22.90
CA VAL A 496 27.13 49.94 -24.22
C VAL A 496 28.64 50.08 -24.16
N CYS A 497 29.30 50.32 -25.30
CA CYS A 497 30.76 50.31 -25.39
C CYS A 497 31.35 48.97 -24.92
N VAL A 498 30.73 47.88 -25.34
CA VAL A 498 31.15 46.50 -25.09
C VAL A 498 31.34 45.77 -26.40
N SER A 499 32.43 45.02 -26.52
CA SER A 499 32.71 44.19 -27.68
C SER A 499 31.95 42.86 -27.62
N GLN A 500 31.99 42.08 -28.70
CA GLN A 500 31.45 40.72 -28.68
C GLN A 500 32.25 39.84 -27.70
N ASN A 501 33.55 40.10 -27.55
CA ASN A 501 34.40 39.40 -26.57
C ASN A 501 33.97 39.69 -25.13
N ASP A 502 33.68 40.96 -24.82
CA ASP A 502 33.16 41.37 -23.51
C ASP A 502 31.82 40.70 -23.20
N ALA A 503 30.95 40.62 -24.20
CA ALA A 503 29.65 39.99 -24.08
C ALA A 503 29.77 38.46 -23.85
N LYS A 504 30.71 37.78 -24.53
CA LYS A 504 31.04 36.37 -24.30
C LYS A 504 31.65 36.14 -22.91
N ALA A 505 32.57 37.01 -22.47
CA ALA A 505 33.15 36.93 -21.13
C ALA A 505 32.09 37.09 -20.04
N PHE A 506 31.11 37.97 -20.25
CA PHE A 506 29.95 38.11 -19.37
C PHE A 506 29.10 36.84 -19.33
N THR A 507 28.79 36.22 -20.48
CA THR A 507 27.99 34.98 -20.52
C THR A 507 28.71 33.81 -19.85
N ASP A 508 30.04 33.73 -19.97
CA ASP A 508 30.86 32.72 -19.29
C ASP A 508 30.85 32.90 -17.78
N TRP A 509 30.97 34.15 -17.30
CA TRP A 509 30.82 34.46 -15.88
C TRP A 509 29.42 34.10 -15.38
N LEU A 510 28.37 34.49 -16.11
CA LEU A 510 26.99 34.22 -15.73
C LEU A 510 26.71 32.71 -15.65
N SER A 511 27.30 31.93 -16.57
CA SER A 511 27.24 30.47 -16.55
C SER A 511 27.88 29.90 -15.29
N LYS A 512 29.05 30.41 -14.90
CA LYS A 512 29.76 29.97 -13.68
C LYS A 512 29.00 30.32 -12.41
N GLN A 513 28.33 31.48 -12.35
CA GLN A 513 27.57 31.90 -11.17
C GLN A 513 26.29 31.07 -10.98
N THR A 514 25.59 30.76 -12.07
CA THR A 514 24.28 30.10 -12.01
C THR A 514 24.35 28.58 -12.10
N GLY A 515 25.44 28.03 -12.62
CA GLY A 515 25.55 26.60 -12.96
C GLY A 515 24.79 26.20 -14.23
N PHE A 516 24.12 27.14 -14.91
CA PHE A 516 23.45 26.92 -16.19
C PHE A 516 24.32 27.43 -17.35
N LYS A 517 24.01 27.01 -18.58
CA LYS A 517 24.76 27.43 -19.76
C LYS A 517 24.15 28.70 -20.35
N TYR A 518 24.89 29.80 -20.24
CA TYR A 518 24.57 31.09 -20.85
C TYR A 518 25.48 31.38 -22.04
N ARG A 519 24.94 32.07 -23.05
CA ARG A 519 25.64 32.45 -24.29
C ARG A 519 24.96 33.65 -24.95
N LEU A 520 25.55 34.16 -26.03
CA LEU A 520 24.85 35.07 -26.94
C LEU A 520 23.81 34.32 -27.78
N PRO A 521 22.70 34.96 -28.18
CA PRO A 521 21.73 34.36 -29.09
C PRO A 521 22.37 34.07 -30.45
N THR A 522 21.88 33.05 -31.17
CA THR A 522 22.09 32.97 -32.62
C THR A 522 21.29 34.07 -33.32
N GLU A 523 21.56 34.31 -34.60
CA GLU A 523 20.72 35.23 -35.38
C GLU A 523 19.26 34.79 -35.37
N ASP A 524 19.02 33.51 -35.69
CA ASP A 524 17.68 32.94 -35.78
C ASP A 524 16.94 33.02 -34.44
N GLU A 525 17.60 32.68 -33.33
CA GLU A 525 17.01 32.79 -31.99
C GLU A 525 16.63 34.23 -31.64
N TRP A 526 17.52 35.19 -31.96
CA TRP A 526 17.26 36.60 -31.72
C TRP A 526 16.06 37.08 -32.54
N GLU A 527 15.99 36.71 -33.81
CA GLU A 527 14.92 37.14 -34.70
C GLU A 527 13.57 36.49 -34.34
N ILE A 528 13.56 35.19 -34.04
CA ILE A 528 12.38 34.47 -33.53
C ILE A 528 11.83 35.17 -32.28
N ALA A 529 12.72 35.51 -31.35
CA ALA A 529 12.39 36.20 -30.12
C ALA A 529 11.81 37.61 -30.39
N ALA A 530 12.46 38.38 -31.26
CA ALA A 530 12.05 39.74 -31.61
C ALA A 530 10.69 39.77 -32.33
N ARG A 531 10.46 38.86 -33.29
CA ARG A 531 9.21 38.74 -34.05
C ARG A 531 8.02 38.35 -33.18
N ALA A 532 8.22 37.55 -32.14
CA ALA A 532 7.15 37.11 -31.24
C ALA A 532 5.92 36.54 -31.96
N GLY A 533 6.14 35.80 -33.07
CA GLY A 533 5.09 35.19 -33.89
C GLY A 533 4.52 36.07 -35.01
N THR A 534 4.94 37.34 -35.11
CA THR A 534 4.56 38.23 -36.21
C THR A 534 5.43 38.03 -37.45
N GLN A 535 4.88 38.35 -38.62
CA GLN A 535 5.57 38.30 -39.91
C GLN A 535 5.93 39.69 -40.47
N THR A 536 5.66 40.73 -39.68
CA THR A 536 5.80 42.13 -40.05
C THR A 536 7.22 42.66 -39.80
N ASP A 537 7.51 43.88 -40.29
CA ASP A 537 8.83 44.51 -40.16
C ASP A 537 9.18 44.90 -38.71
N TYR A 538 8.17 45.31 -37.93
CA TYR A 538 8.24 45.48 -36.49
C TYR A 538 7.28 44.50 -35.80
N TRP A 539 7.49 44.16 -34.53
CA TRP A 539 6.57 43.24 -33.83
C TRP A 539 5.15 43.79 -33.66
N TRP A 540 4.95 45.10 -33.86
CA TRP A 540 3.64 45.77 -33.80
C TRP A 540 3.01 46.06 -35.17
N GLY A 541 3.68 45.75 -36.28
CA GLY A 541 3.20 46.06 -37.63
C GLY A 541 4.34 46.41 -38.60
N ASP A 542 3.99 46.75 -39.84
CA ASP A 542 4.98 47.08 -40.88
C ASP A 542 5.46 48.53 -40.83
N ASP A 543 4.62 49.43 -40.30
CA ASP A 543 4.96 50.84 -40.17
C ASP A 543 5.57 51.16 -38.80
N PHE A 544 6.56 52.05 -38.81
CA PHE A 544 7.14 52.56 -37.57
C PHE A 544 6.13 53.42 -36.81
N ALA A 545 5.95 53.13 -35.51
CA ALA A 545 5.08 53.89 -34.64
C ALA A 545 5.86 54.63 -33.54
N THR A 546 5.65 55.94 -33.45
CA THR A 546 6.20 56.79 -32.39
C THR A 546 5.77 56.30 -31.00
N GLY A 547 6.70 56.30 -30.04
CA GLY A 547 6.42 55.89 -28.67
C GLY A 547 6.49 54.38 -28.41
N LEU A 548 6.85 53.57 -29.41
CA LEU A 548 7.05 52.11 -29.24
C LEU A 548 8.52 51.68 -29.18
N ALA A 549 9.47 52.54 -29.58
CA ALA A 549 10.90 52.26 -29.52
C ALA A 549 11.77 53.52 -29.43
N ASN A 550 13.00 53.36 -28.93
CA ASN A 550 14.03 54.41 -28.97
C ASN A 550 14.96 54.22 -30.17
N THR A 551 14.61 54.77 -31.32
CA THR A 551 15.51 54.85 -32.48
C THR A 551 15.90 56.31 -32.74
N GLY A 552 16.83 56.53 -33.67
CA GLY A 552 17.04 57.85 -34.23
C GLY A 552 15.74 58.38 -34.83
N TRP A 553 15.46 59.67 -34.60
CA TRP A 553 14.24 60.35 -35.07
C TRP A 553 12.91 59.73 -34.60
N SER A 554 12.89 58.87 -33.58
CA SER A 554 11.64 58.24 -33.11
C SER A 554 10.66 59.19 -32.43
N GLY A 555 11.08 60.42 -32.12
CA GLY A 555 10.33 61.38 -31.33
C GLY A 555 10.41 61.15 -29.82
N SER A 556 11.16 60.14 -29.36
CA SER A 556 11.40 59.91 -27.93
C SER A 556 12.29 61.02 -27.34
N PHE A 557 12.24 61.20 -26.01
CA PHE A 557 13.12 62.14 -25.29
C PHE A 557 14.62 61.85 -25.54
N TRP A 558 14.97 60.58 -25.74
CA TRP A 558 16.33 60.06 -25.89
C TRP A 558 16.79 59.92 -27.35
N ALA A 559 15.88 60.03 -28.32
CA ALA A 559 16.18 59.86 -29.73
C ALA A 559 17.35 60.75 -30.17
N ASN A 560 18.34 60.18 -30.85
CA ASN A 560 19.59 60.85 -31.27
C ASN A 560 20.44 61.47 -30.14
N LYS A 561 20.15 61.18 -28.86
CA LYS A 561 20.88 61.73 -27.70
C LYS A 561 21.55 60.66 -26.85
N SER A 562 20.82 59.60 -26.50
CA SER A 562 21.33 58.52 -25.64
C SER A 562 20.46 57.27 -25.70
N THR A 563 20.88 56.22 -24.99
CA THR A 563 20.00 55.12 -24.64
C THR A 563 18.91 55.56 -23.66
N SER A 564 17.80 54.85 -23.65
CA SER A 564 16.76 54.93 -22.61
C SER A 564 17.00 53.84 -21.56
N PRO A 565 16.52 54.03 -20.31
CA PRO A 565 16.41 52.91 -19.37
C PRO A 565 15.63 51.74 -20.01
N VAL A 566 16.02 50.50 -19.73
CA VAL A 566 15.31 49.32 -20.23
C VAL A 566 13.86 49.33 -19.74
N LYS A 567 12.96 48.72 -20.53
CA LYS A 567 11.51 48.72 -20.26
C LYS A 567 10.85 50.11 -20.27
N SER A 568 11.46 51.10 -20.92
CA SER A 568 10.82 52.42 -21.14
C SER A 568 9.74 52.39 -22.22
N PHE A 569 9.74 51.36 -23.06
CA PHE A 569 8.80 51.13 -24.16
C PHE A 569 8.06 49.80 -23.95
N PRO A 570 6.89 49.58 -24.57
CA PRO A 570 6.15 48.32 -24.44
C PRO A 570 6.97 47.09 -24.85
N ALA A 571 6.72 45.96 -24.19
CA ALA A 571 7.25 44.68 -24.62
C ALA A 571 6.48 44.12 -25.83
N ASN A 572 7.14 43.26 -26.59
CA ASN A 572 6.48 42.43 -27.60
C ASN A 572 5.56 41.38 -26.92
N PRO A 573 4.73 40.63 -27.67
CA PRO A 573 3.79 39.65 -27.11
C PRO A 573 4.41 38.54 -26.23
N LEU A 574 5.72 38.33 -26.32
CA LEU A 574 6.45 37.37 -25.47
C LEU A 574 6.97 37.99 -24.16
N GLY A 575 6.87 39.30 -23.98
CA GLY A 575 7.40 39.99 -22.81
C GLY A 575 8.84 40.47 -22.97
N LEU A 576 9.37 40.56 -24.20
CA LEU A 576 10.68 41.11 -24.48
C LEU A 576 10.59 42.61 -24.79
N TYR A 577 11.40 43.40 -24.08
CA TYR A 577 11.49 44.85 -24.20
C TYR A 577 12.69 45.25 -25.02
N ASP A 578 12.64 46.39 -25.70
CA ASP A 578 13.79 46.98 -26.41
C ASP A 578 14.41 46.06 -27.49
N VAL A 579 13.66 45.09 -28.04
CA VAL A 579 14.11 44.25 -29.16
C VAL A 579 14.16 45.03 -30.49
N ILE A 580 13.60 46.24 -30.49
CA ILE A 580 13.64 47.20 -31.58
C ILE A 580 14.11 48.53 -30.99
N GLY A 581 15.23 49.04 -31.50
CA GLY A 581 15.89 50.24 -31.03
C GLY A 581 16.63 50.06 -29.71
N ASN A 582 16.86 51.18 -29.04
CA ASN A 582 17.74 51.36 -27.90
C ASN A 582 19.20 51.03 -28.23
N VAL A 583 19.58 49.78 -28.42
CA VAL A 583 20.95 49.38 -28.76
C VAL A 583 20.97 48.24 -29.78
N TRP A 584 21.96 48.26 -30.65
CA TRP A 584 22.30 47.10 -31.49
C TRP A 584 22.82 45.98 -30.60
N GLU A 585 22.40 44.75 -30.83
CA GLU A 585 22.69 43.64 -29.92
C GLU A 585 23.58 42.59 -30.57
N TRP A 586 24.69 42.25 -29.91
CA TRP A 586 25.58 41.17 -30.35
C TRP A 586 24.89 39.81 -30.40
N THR A 587 25.00 39.15 -31.55
CA THR A 587 24.73 37.72 -31.70
C THR A 587 26.01 36.90 -31.53
N SER A 588 25.87 35.57 -31.52
CA SER A 588 26.97 34.61 -31.46
C SER A 588 27.72 34.42 -32.79
N ALA A 589 27.26 35.06 -33.88
CA ALA A 589 27.87 34.92 -35.21
C ALA A 589 29.37 35.33 -35.19
N PRO A 590 30.30 34.47 -35.64
CA PRO A 590 31.74 34.74 -35.56
C PRO A 590 32.21 36.00 -36.29
N GLN A 591 31.52 36.37 -37.37
CA GLN A 591 31.81 37.57 -38.17
C GLN A 591 31.36 38.88 -37.51
N GLY A 592 30.75 38.81 -36.33
CA GLY A 592 30.28 39.99 -35.59
C GLY A 592 29.00 40.58 -36.19
N LEU A 593 27.91 39.85 -36.04
CA LEU A 593 26.58 40.29 -36.47
C LEU A 593 25.79 40.90 -35.30
N LEU A 594 25.16 42.03 -35.57
CA LEU A 594 24.29 42.79 -34.67
C LEU A 594 22.86 42.83 -35.24
N LYS A 595 21.86 42.83 -34.34
CA LYS A 595 20.43 42.95 -34.68
C LYS A 595 19.74 44.04 -33.84
N GLY A 596 18.57 44.51 -34.29
CA GLY A 596 17.64 45.33 -33.48
C GLY A 596 17.69 46.84 -33.65
N GLY A 597 18.71 47.44 -34.28
CA GLY A 597 18.80 48.90 -34.40
C GLY A 597 19.18 49.61 -33.09
N ALA A 598 19.36 50.93 -33.12
CA ALA A 598 19.76 51.69 -31.92
C ALA A 598 19.24 53.12 -31.91
N TRP A 599 19.39 53.78 -30.75
CA TRP A 599 18.95 55.16 -30.46
C TRP A 599 19.46 56.25 -31.42
N SER A 600 20.53 55.97 -32.16
CA SER A 600 21.20 56.88 -33.11
C SER A 600 21.02 56.49 -34.58
N PHE A 601 20.23 55.45 -34.89
CA PHE A 601 20.03 54.92 -36.23
C PHE A 601 18.58 55.12 -36.72
N SER A 602 18.38 55.16 -38.03
CA SER A 602 17.04 55.31 -38.62
C SER A 602 16.11 54.20 -38.12
N PRO A 603 14.80 54.46 -37.93
CA PRO A 603 13.83 53.41 -37.61
C PRO A 603 13.83 52.27 -38.64
N LEU A 604 14.18 52.56 -39.90
CA LEU A 604 14.31 51.57 -40.98
C LEU A 604 15.45 50.57 -40.73
N ASN A 605 16.46 50.95 -39.93
CA ASN A 605 17.53 50.02 -39.54
C ASN A 605 17.15 49.14 -38.36
N ALA A 606 16.03 49.42 -37.69
CA ALA A 606 15.55 48.69 -36.53
C ALA A 606 14.48 47.63 -36.87
N VAL A 607 14.16 47.44 -38.16
CA VAL A 607 13.29 46.34 -38.60
C VAL A 607 13.90 45.00 -38.17
N VAL A 608 13.05 44.04 -37.82
CA VAL A 608 13.45 42.84 -37.07
C VAL A 608 14.47 41.96 -37.81
N TYR A 609 14.45 41.95 -39.14
CA TYR A 609 15.42 41.20 -39.96
C TYR A 609 16.72 41.97 -40.25
N SER A 610 16.79 43.26 -39.94
CA SER A 610 17.94 44.12 -40.25
C SER A 610 19.23 43.61 -39.60
N GLN A 611 20.31 43.63 -40.37
CA GLN A 611 21.63 43.16 -39.97
C GLN A 611 22.62 44.33 -39.98
N LEU A 612 23.48 44.39 -38.97
CA LEU A 612 24.66 45.26 -38.98
C LEU A 612 25.90 44.42 -38.65
N PHE A 613 26.93 44.51 -39.49
CA PHE A 613 28.20 43.83 -39.26
C PHE A 613 29.22 44.78 -38.63
N SER A 614 29.93 44.29 -37.63
CA SER A 614 31.00 45.02 -36.95
C SER A 614 32.05 44.03 -36.47
N GLU A 615 33.32 44.41 -36.46
CA GLU A 615 34.38 43.51 -35.98
C GLU A 615 34.09 43.10 -34.52
N PRO A 616 34.29 41.82 -34.13
CA PRO A 616 33.99 41.33 -32.78
C PRO A 616 34.69 42.09 -31.64
N SER A 617 35.83 42.73 -31.90
CA SER A 617 36.59 43.57 -30.95
C SER A 617 36.09 45.02 -30.88
N THR A 618 35.20 45.44 -31.78
CA THR A 618 34.68 46.81 -31.80
C THR A 618 33.73 47.02 -30.63
N ALA A 619 33.92 48.10 -29.90
CA ALA A 619 33.00 48.57 -28.88
C ALA A 619 32.41 49.92 -29.31
N ALA A 620 31.08 50.06 -29.31
CA ALA A 620 30.41 51.30 -29.67
C ALA A 620 29.31 51.70 -28.67
N ASN A 621 29.03 53.00 -28.56
CA ASN A 621 28.06 53.54 -27.61
C ASN A 621 26.58 53.32 -28.00
N TYR A 622 26.38 52.64 -29.13
CA TYR A 622 25.10 52.18 -29.63
C TYR A 622 25.03 50.65 -29.71
N ILE A 623 26.06 49.92 -29.24
CA ILE A 623 26.13 48.45 -29.25
C ILE A 623 26.10 47.93 -27.81
N GLY A 624 25.16 47.03 -27.54
CA GLY A 624 25.03 46.23 -26.32
C GLY A 624 24.79 44.76 -26.65
N PHE A 625 24.13 44.01 -25.77
CA PHE A 625 23.81 42.61 -26.00
C PHE A 625 22.71 42.08 -25.07
N ARG A 626 22.12 40.94 -25.45
CA ARG A 626 21.29 40.07 -24.62
C ARG A 626 21.97 38.73 -24.42
N VAL A 627 21.44 37.95 -23.48
CA VAL A 627 21.92 36.59 -23.22
C VAL A 627 20.81 35.57 -23.41
N VAL A 628 21.21 34.39 -23.86
CA VAL A 628 20.40 33.19 -23.92
C VAL A 628 20.91 32.19 -22.89
N ARG A 629 19.99 31.52 -22.21
CA ARG A 629 20.21 30.36 -21.35
C ARG A 629 19.65 29.12 -22.06
N ASP A 630 20.49 28.11 -22.22
CA ASP A 630 20.05 26.82 -22.77
C ASP A 630 19.10 26.12 -21.78
N ILE A 631 18.00 25.56 -22.28
CA ILE A 631 17.09 24.74 -21.49
C ILE A 631 17.33 23.28 -21.85
N LYS A 632 17.68 22.45 -20.86
CA LYS A 632 17.73 21.00 -21.04
C LYS A 632 16.33 20.45 -20.83
N GLU A 633 15.76 19.85 -21.86
CA GLU A 633 14.52 19.06 -21.78
C GLU A 633 14.73 17.73 -21.06
#